data_AF-A0A2D8Z9A3-F1
#
_entry.id   AF-A0A2D8Z9A3-F1
#
_cell.length_a   1.000
_cell.length_b   1.000
_cell.length_c   1.000
_cell.angle_alpha   90.00
_cell.angle_beta   90.00
_cell.angle_gamma   90.00
#
_symmetry.space_group_name_H-M   'P 1'
#
loop_
_entity.id
_entity.type
_entity.pdbx_description
1 polymer ?
#
loop_
_entity_poly.entity_id
_entity_poly.type
_entity_poly.pdbx_seq_one_letter_code
_entity_poly.pdbx_strand_id
1 'polypeptide(L)' 'KNIVFILWGNHAQSFKHLINQNENLVLCSSHPSPLSAHRGFFGNKHFSKCNQYLADKKIQSIKW' A
#
# COMPACT_ATOMS: atom_id res chain seq x y z
N LYS A 1 8.80 -9.67 7.95
CA LYS A 1 9.50 -9.80 6.65
C LYS A 1 9.70 -8.48 5.90
N ASN A 2 9.22 -7.33 6.41
CA ASN A 2 9.44 -5.98 5.86
C ASN A 2 8.94 -5.80 4.40
N ILE A 3 7.89 -6.53 4.01
CA ILE A 3 7.25 -6.38 2.70
C ILE A 3 6.18 -5.28 2.79
N VAL A 4 6.00 -4.52 1.71
CA VAL A 4 4.91 -3.54 1.58
C VAL A 4 3.86 -4.09 0.61
N PHE A 5 2.63 -4.27 1.09
CA PHE A 5 1.49 -4.67 0.29
C PHE A 5 0.62 -3.46 0.00
N ILE A 6 0.40 -3.17 -1.29
CA ILE A 6 -0.48 -2.08 -1.73
C ILE A 6 -1.77 -2.70 -2.27
N LEU A 7 -2.86 -2.51 -1.53
CA LEU A 7 -4.16 -3.14 -1.81
C LEU A 7 -5.18 -2.07 -2.26
N TRP A 8 -5.39 -1.96 -3.57
CA TRP A 8 -6.31 -1.00 -4.17
C TRP A 8 -7.64 -1.65 -4.57
N GLY A 9 -8.74 -1.16 -3.97
CA GLY A 9 -10.09 -1.68 -4.17
C GLY A 9 -10.47 -2.84 -3.24
N ASN A 10 -11.78 -3.06 -3.09
CA ASN A 10 -12.32 -4.00 -2.11
C ASN A 10 -11.86 -5.44 -2.33
N HIS A 11 -11.73 -5.86 -3.59
CA HIS A 11 -11.24 -7.21 -3.91
C HIS A 11 -9.79 -7.39 -3.43
N ALA A 12 -8.89 -6.44 -3.68
CA ALA A 12 -7.52 -6.53 -3.18
C ALA A 12 -7.47 -6.48 -1.65
N GLN A 13 -8.29 -5.63 -1.03
CA GLN A 13 -8.38 -5.51 0.42
C GLN A 13 -8.93 -6.76 1.11
N SER A 14 -9.73 -7.58 0.42
CA SER A 14 -10.24 -8.84 0.97
C SER A 14 -9.10 -9.77 1.38
N PHE A 15 -7.97 -9.78 0.66
CA PHE A 15 -6.79 -10.59 0.98
C PHE A 15 -5.96 -10.08 2.17
N LYS A 16 -6.32 -8.93 2.76
CA LYS A 16 -5.59 -8.35 3.90
C LYS A 16 -5.44 -9.32 5.07
N HIS A 17 -6.43 -10.18 5.31
CA HIS A 17 -6.42 -11.16 6.40
C HIS A 17 -5.31 -12.23 6.27
N LEU A 18 -4.76 -12.42 5.05
CA LEU A 18 -3.66 -13.36 4.81
C LEU A 18 -2.29 -12.76 5.16
N ILE A 19 -2.23 -11.47 5.47
CA ILE A 19 -0.97 -10.74 5.67
C ILE A 19 -0.75 -10.48 7.17
N ASN A 20 0.39 -10.94 7.69
CA ASN A 20 0.85 -10.57 9.02
C ASN A 20 1.29 -9.10 9.04
N GLN A 21 0.47 -8.23 9.63
CA GLN A 21 0.69 -6.79 9.73
C GLN A 21 1.71 -6.38 10.80
N ASN A 22 2.08 -7.28 11.72
CA ASN A 22 3.16 -7.00 12.69
C ASN A 22 4.53 -7.04 12.02
N GLU A 23 4.61 -7.72 10.87
CA GLU A 23 5.85 -7.99 10.15
C GLU A 23 5.99 -7.23 8.83
N ASN A 24 4.90 -6.68 8.32
CA ASN A 24 4.76 -6.13 6.97
C ASN A 24 3.85 -4.90 7.00
N LEU A 25 4.02 -4.00 6.05
CA LEU A 25 3.13 -2.86 5.88
C LEU A 25 2.00 -3.20 4.90
N VAL A 26 0.78 -2.81 5.23
CA VAL A 26 -0.37 -2.89 4.32
C VAL A 26 -0.96 -1.50 4.10
N LEU A 27 -0.98 -1.06 2.85
CA LEU A 27 -1.53 0.23 2.42
C LEU A 27 -2.81 0.00 1.61
N CYS A 28 -3.95 0.43 2.14
CA CYS A 28 -5.26 0.27 1.52
C CYS A 28 -5.81 1.59 0.98
N SER A 29 -6.42 1.56 -0.20
CA SER A 29 -7.09 2.72 -0.81
C SER A 29 -8.15 2.24 -1.82
N SER A 30 -9.00 3.16 -2.29
CA SER A 30 -9.86 2.92 -3.45
C SER A 30 -9.05 2.53 -4.69
N HIS A 31 -9.70 1.84 -5.63
CA HIS A 31 -9.09 1.41 -6.88
C HIS A 31 -8.81 2.61 -7.81
N PRO A 32 -7.69 2.61 -8.59
CA PRO A 32 -7.34 3.68 -9.53
C PRO A 32 -8.31 3.90 -10.70
N SER A 33 -9.26 2.97 -10.93
CA SER A 33 -10.27 3.13 -11.97
C SER A 33 -11.05 4.46 -11.79
N PRO A 34 -11.40 5.16 -12.88
CA PRO A 34 -12.15 6.42 -12.83
C PRO A 34 -13.40 6.36 -11.96
N LEU A 35 -14.07 5.19 -11.92
CA LEU A 35 -15.26 4.95 -11.12
C LEU A 35 -15.04 5.11 -9.61
N SER A 36 -13.80 4.97 -9.13
CA SER A 36 -13.49 4.96 -7.69
C SER A 36 -12.29 5.81 -7.29
N ALA A 37 -11.51 6.34 -8.24
CA ALA A 37 -10.27 7.03 -7.93
C ALA A 37 -10.47 8.26 -7.03
N HIS A 38 -11.53 9.03 -7.28
CA HIS A 38 -11.90 10.20 -6.49
C HIS A 38 -12.37 9.85 -5.06
N ARG A 39 -12.71 8.59 -4.78
CA ARG A 39 -13.16 8.14 -3.46
C ARG A 39 -12.01 7.84 -2.48
N GLY A 40 -10.76 8.01 -2.91
CA GLY A 40 -9.61 7.89 -2.01
C GLY A 40 -8.29 7.45 -2.64
N PHE A 41 -8.24 7.17 -3.96
CA PHE A 41 -6.98 6.86 -4.65
C PHE A 41 -6.12 8.10 -4.82
N PHE A 42 -6.69 9.19 -5.35
CA PHE A 42 -5.95 10.44 -5.51
C PHE A 42 -5.54 11.00 -4.15
N GLY A 43 -4.26 11.35 -4.01
CA GLY A 43 -3.72 11.88 -2.76
C GLY A 43 -3.39 10.85 -1.67
N ASN A 44 -3.54 9.54 -1.93
CA ASN A 44 -3.26 8.51 -0.91
C ASN A 44 -1.78 8.44 -0.47
N LYS A 45 -0.86 8.95 -1.30
CA LYS A 45 0.60 8.99 -1.09
C LYS A 45 1.23 7.61 -0.84
N HIS A 46 0.69 6.55 -1.44
CA HIS A 46 1.16 5.18 -1.20
C HIS A 46 2.62 4.95 -1.61
N PHE A 47 3.08 5.52 -2.71
CA PHE A 47 4.46 5.35 -3.19
C PHE A 47 5.49 5.94 -2.20
N SER A 48 5.25 7.16 -1.72
CA SER A 48 6.10 7.79 -0.69
C SER A 48 6.01 7.07 0.65
N LYS A 49 4.81 6.60 1.07
CA LYS A 49 4.64 5.81 2.29
C LYS A 49 5.37 4.46 2.22
N CYS A 50 5.36 3.82 1.05
CA CYS A 50 6.13 2.61 0.79
C CYS A 50 7.62 2.85 0.99
N ASN A 51 8.18 3.88 0.33
CA ASN A 51 9.59 4.20 0.48
C ASN A 51 9.95 4.63 1.90
N GLN A 52 9.09 5.35 2.61
CA GLN A 52 9.30 5.69 4.03
C GLN A 52 9.46 4.43 4.87
N TYR A 53 8.54 3.47 4.73
CA TYR A 53 8.62 2.21 5.47
C TYR A 53 9.87 1.40 5.14
N LEU A 54 10.25 1.33 3.85
CA LEU A 54 11.48 0.66 3.45
C LEU A 54 12.70 1.35 4.06
N ALA A 55 12.76 2.68 4.03
CA ALA A 55 13.84 3.47 4.62
C ALA A 55 13.95 3.25 6.14
N ASP A 56 12.84 3.23 6.87
CA ASP A 56 12.81 2.96 8.32
C ASP A 56 13.34 1.56 8.66
N LYS A 57 13.22 0.61 7.73
CA LYS A 57 13.77 -0.74 7.82
C LYS A 57 15.17 -0.87 7.21
N LYS A 58 15.80 0.24 6.81
CA LYS A 58 17.11 0.29 6.12
C LYS A 58 17.16 -0.53 4.82
N ILE A 59 16.02 -0.64 4.16
CA ILE A 59 15.88 -1.28 2.84
C ILE A 59 15.93 -0.18 1.78
N GLN A 60 16.59 -0.47 0.66
CA GLN A 60 16.68 0.47 -0.46
C GLN A 60 15.27 0.85 -0.95
N SER A 61 15.03 2.16 -1.07
CA SER A 61 13.78 2.69 -1.61
C SER A 61 13.60 2.34 -3.08
N ILE A 62 12.35 2.23 -3.50
CA ILE A 62 12.01 1.98 -4.90
C ILE A 62 12.09 3.29 -5.68
N LYS A 63 12.78 3.26 -6.82
CA LYS A 63 12.71 4.31 -7.84
C LYS A 63 11.50 4.02 -8.73
N TRP A 64 10.36 4.59 -8.36
CA TRP A 64 9.09 4.55 -9.11
C TRP A 64 9.21 5.30 -10.44
#